data_AF-A0A8H3D191-F1
#
_entry.id   AF-A0A8H3D191-F1
#
_cell.length_a   1.000
_cell.length_b   1.000
_cell.length_c   1.000
_cell.angle_alpha   90.00
_cell.angle_beta   90.00
_cell.angle_gamma   90.00
#
_symmetry.space_group_name_H-M   'P 1'
#
loop_
_entity.id
_entity.type
_entity.pdbx_description
1 polymer ?
#
loop_
_entity_poly.entity_id
_entity_poly.type
_entity_poly.pdbx_seq_one_letter_code
_entity_poly.pdbx_strand_id
1 'polypeptide(L)'
;MISIDVKEPYVIDGIEWTSIMYHGQSFMLHQRKMTTLLIFTSRTGTPAASLIPQTFNPSKLLIPKAPALGLLLQEPRFGTYNKHVLEENELAAGRGQVDRTREPIDWEPLRETIDTFKHAYIYSRIRAEEAKHGVFAAWLKFIDDYEGWEFKYLNPQGEVPAEAIVRHEKRTRGSTNKFREYLWKNPAGKADECATDSEDEDGTNLKKPNVDMEG
;
A
#
# COMPACT_ATOMS: atom_id res chain seq x y z
N MET A 1 6.53 -12.43 11.76
CA MET A 1 6.50 -11.26 12.67
C MET A 1 6.27 -10.06 11.78
N ILE A 2 5.19 -9.29 11.98
CA ILE A 2 4.91 -8.10 11.16
C ILE A 2 5.97 -7.04 11.48
N SER A 3 6.60 -6.46 10.46
CA SER A 3 7.65 -5.46 10.63
C SER A 3 7.63 -4.42 9.53
N ILE A 4 8.13 -3.23 9.84
CA ILE A 4 8.43 -2.17 8.88
C ILE A 4 9.90 -1.82 9.02
N ASP A 5 10.62 -1.79 7.92
CA ASP A 5 12.04 -1.45 7.85
C ASP A 5 12.23 -0.29 6.88
N VAL A 6 12.97 0.73 7.28
CA VAL A 6 13.28 1.91 6.46
C VAL A 6 14.79 1.97 6.32
N LYS A 7 15.28 1.75 5.11
CA LYS A 7 16.72 1.75 4.82
C LYS A 7 17.25 3.18 4.74
N GLU A 8 18.56 3.32 4.94
CA GLU A 8 19.25 4.58 4.71
C GLU A 8 19.06 5.08 3.28
N PRO A 9 18.94 6.40 3.08
CA PRO A 9 18.84 6.97 1.76
C PRO A 9 20.12 6.73 0.97
N TYR A 10 19.98 6.54 -0.34
CA TYR A 10 21.11 6.41 -1.25
C TYR A 10 20.85 7.19 -2.54
N VAL A 11 21.91 7.68 -3.18
CA VAL A 11 21.81 8.52 -4.38
C VAL A 11 22.18 7.72 -5.62
N ILE A 12 21.32 7.75 -6.64
CA ILE A 12 21.59 7.21 -7.98
C ILE A 12 21.17 8.25 -9.00
N ASP A 13 22.07 8.57 -9.94
CA ASP A 13 21.84 9.52 -11.04
C ASP A 13 21.32 10.89 -10.57
N GLY A 14 21.78 11.34 -9.39
CA GLY A 14 21.40 12.62 -8.79
C GLY A 14 20.03 12.63 -8.09
N ILE A 15 19.34 11.49 -8.02
CA ILE A 15 18.08 11.32 -7.29
C ILE A 15 18.34 10.51 -6.03
N GLU A 16 17.86 11.02 -4.89
CA GLU A 16 17.92 10.31 -3.60
C GLU A 16 16.73 9.35 -3.47
N TRP A 17 17.01 8.11 -3.05
CA TRP A 17 16.05 7.03 -2.89
C TRP A 17 16.07 6.49 -1.47
N THR A 18 14.88 6.27 -0.92
CA THR A 18 14.70 5.61 0.39
C THR A 18 13.80 4.40 0.22
N SER A 19 14.29 3.22 0.61
CA SER A 19 13.52 1.98 0.53
C SER A 19 12.75 1.73 1.82
N ILE A 20 11.45 1.49 1.70
CA ILE A 20 10.58 1.09 2.81
C ILE A 20 10.09 -0.34 2.55
N MET A 21 10.35 -1.24 3.49
CA MET A 21 9.97 -2.64 3.41
C MET A 21 8.87 -2.94 4.43
N TYR A 22 7.73 -3.42 3.94
CA TYR A 22 6.63 -3.87 4.78
C TYR A 22 6.59 -5.39 4.80
N HIS A 23 6.66 -5.97 5.99
CA HIS A 23 6.36 -7.38 6.22
C HIS A 23 4.99 -7.48 6.90
N GLY A 24 3.99 -7.97 6.17
CA GLY A 24 2.63 -8.15 6.65
C GLY A 24 2.13 -9.57 6.38
N GLN A 25 1.09 -9.98 7.12
CA GLN A 25 0.41 -11.26 6.85
C GLN A 25 -0.43 -11.18 5.57
N SER A 26 -1.13 -10.07 5.39
CA SER A 26 -1.94 -9.77 4.21
C SER A 26 -2.01 -8.27 4.02
N PHE A 27 -2.31 -7.87 2.78
CA PHE A 27 -2.54 -6.48 2.44
C PHE A 27 -3.90 -6.31 1.78
N MET A 28 -4.71 -5.40 2.29
CA MET A 28 -5.94 -4.98 1.63
C MET A 28 -5.62 -4.07 0.44
N LEU A 29 -6.57 -3.98 -0.49
CA LEU A 29 -6.48 -3.07 -1.62
C LEU A 29 -6.22 -1.64 -1.13
N HIS A 30 -5.34 -0.92 -1.84
CA HIS A 30 -4.97 0.47 -1.53
C HIS A 30 -4.31 0.71 -0.16
N GLN A 31 -3.80 -0.31 0.54
CA GLN A 31 -3.04 -0.11 1.78
C GLN A 31 -1.72 0.67 1.62
N ARG A 32 -1.35 1.06 0.39
CA ARG A 32 -0.34 2.11 0.12
C ARG A 32 -0.64 3.46 0.79
N LYS A 33 -1.88 3.68 1.25
CA LYS A 33 -2.25 4.78 2.15
C LYS A 33 -1.39 4.82 3.42
N MET A 34 -0.86 3.67 3.88
CA MET A 34 0.08 3.63 4.99
C MET A 34 1.36 4.41 4.71
N THR A 35 1.94 4.24 3.51
CA THR A 35 3.14 4.96 3.09
C THR A 35 2.89 6.45 2.95
N THR A 36 1.72 6.84 2.43
CA THR A 36 1.29 8.25 2.39
C THR A 36 1.32 8.88 3.78
N LEU A 37 0.72 8.21 4.77
CA LEU A 37 0.61 8.75 6.11
C LEU A 37 1.98 8.94 6.75
N LEU A 38 2.89 7.98 6.55
CA LEU A 38 4.30 8.10 6.96
C LEU A 38 4.94 9.35 6.35
N ILE A 39 4.87 9.49 5.02
CA ILE A 39 5.43 10.65 4.29
C ILE A 39 4.84 11.96 4.84
N PHE A 40 3.54 12.02 5.06
CA PHE A 40 2.87 13.23 5.54
C PHE A 40 3.34 13.61 6.94
N THR A 41 3.32 12.66 7.89
CA THR A 41 3.78 12.92 9.26
C THR A 41 5.23 13.37 9.31
N SER A 42 6.10 12.80 8.47
CA SER A 42 7.50 13.22 8.38
C SER A 42 7.67 14.62 7.79
N ARG A 43 6.87 14.99 6.77
CA ARG A 43 6.97 16.28 6.09
C ARG A 43 6.35 17.43 6.89
N THR A 44 5.18 17.22 7.48
CA THR A 44 4.44 18.25 8.21
C THR A 44 4.85 18.37 9.67
N GLY A 45 5.66 17.43 10.17
CA GLY A 45 5.99 17.32 11.59
C GLY A 45 4.79 16.93 12.47
N THR A 46 3.68 16.49 11.85
CA THR A 46 2.49 16.06 12.60
C THR A 46 2.84 14.82 13.42
N PRO A 47 2.57 14.82 14.74
CA PRO A 47 2.91 13.70 15.60
C PRO A 47 2.20 12.40 15.16
N ALA A 48 2.98 11.46 14.62
CA ALA A 48 2.47 10.16 14.17
C ALA A 48 1.81 9.37 15.32
N ALA A 49 2.32 9.53 16.55
CA ALA A 49 1.84 8.84 17.74
C ALA A 49 0.38 9.18 18.09
N SER A 50 -0.09 10.40 17.79
CA SER A 50 -1.48 10.80 18.01
C SER A 50 -2.33 10.61 16.76
N LEU A 51 -1.81 10.91 15.56
CA LEU A 51 -2.58 10.84 14.33
C LEU A 51 -2.91 9.40 13.89
N ILE A 52 -1.93 8.49 13.90
CA ILE A 52 -2.10 7.12 13.39
C ILE A 52 -3.24 6.38 14.12
N PRO A 53 -3.31 6.37 15.46
CA PRO A 53 -4.43 5.73 16.17
C PRO A 53 -5.80 6.26 15.75
N GLN A 54 -5.91 7.56 15.46
CA GLN A 54 -7.17 8.17 15.06
C GLN A 54 -7.65 7.69 13.68
N THR A 55 -6.75 7.19 12.81
CA THR A 55 -7.13 6.62 11.51
C THR A 55 -7.87 5.29 11.60
N PHE A 56 -7.77 4.59 12.74
CA PHE A 56 -8.48 3.33 13.00
C PHE A 56 -9.88 3.53 13.59
N ASN A 57 -10.26 4.77 13.88
CA ASN A 57 -11.58 5.09 14.40
C ASN A 57 -12.67 4.96 13.31
N PRO A 58 -13.95 4.85 13.71
CA PRO A 58 -15.07 4.83 12.77
C PRO A 58 -15.13 6.07 11.85
N SER A 59 -14.67 7.21 12.36
CA SER A 59 -14.54 8.47 11.62
C SER A 59 -13.52 8.34 10.49
N LYS A 60 -13.99 8.42 9.24
CA LYS A 60 -13.14 8.24 8.07
C LYS A 60 -12.34 9.52 7.77
N LEU A 61 -11.03 9.34 7.64
CA LEU A 61 -10.11 10.34 7.12
C LEU A 61 -9.77 10.07 5.67
N LEU A 62 -9.67 11.14 4.88
CA LEU A 62 -9.23 11.03 3.50
C LEU A 62 -7.71 10.94 3.46
N ILE A 63 -7.18 9.73 3.30
CA ILE A 63 -5.75 9.52 3.07
C ILE A 63 -5.54 9.23 1.59
N PRO A 64 -4.75 10.04 0.86
CA PRO A 64 -4.48 9.82 -0.55
C PRO A 64 -3.63 8.56 -0.75
N LYS A 65 -3.75 7.95 -1.93
CA LYS A 65 -2.92 6.80 -2.30
C LYS A 65 -1.58 7.33 -2.81
N ALA A 66 -0.46 6.82 -2.27
CA ALA A 66 0.85 7.07 -2.85
C ALA A 66 0.90 6.55 -4.30
N PRO A 67 1.77 7.09 -5.18
CA PRO A 67 1.97 6.58 -6.54
C PRO A 67 2.32 5.08 -6.59
N ALA A 68 1.97 4.41 -7.70
CA ALA A 68 2.20 2.96 -7.86
C ALA A 68 3.62 2.61 -8.30
N LEU A 69 4.32 3.57 -8.90
CA LEU A 69 5.62 3.38 -9.54
C LEU A 69 6.66 2.73 -8.61
N GLY A 70 6.64 3.03 -7.32
CA GLY A 70 7.60 2.49 -6.34
C GLY A 70 7.16 1.21 -5.62
N LEU A 71 5.95 0.69 -5.87
CA LEU A 71 5.47 -0.49 -5.16
C LEU A 71 5.97 -1.78 -5.84
N LEU A 72 6.71 -2.58 -5.07
CA LEU A 72 7.23 -3.88 -5.51
C LEU A 72 6.89 -4.97 -4.49
N LEU A 73 6.24 -6.04 -4.95
CA LEU A 73 6.14 -7.27 -4.17
C LEU A 73 7.50 -7.98 -4.20
N GLN A 74 8.16 -8.09 -3.04
CA GLN A 74 9.48 -8.70 -2.95
C GLN A 74 9.42 -10.23 -3.08
N GLU A 75 8.70 -10.90 -2.17
CA GLU A 75 8.47 -12.35 -2.19
C GLU A 75 7.34 -12.74 -1.21
N PRO A 76 6.57 -13.80 -1.49
CA PRO A 76 5.71 -14.43 -0.51
C PRO A 76 6.53 -15.26 0.49
N ARG A 77 6.13 -15.24 1.78
CA ARG A 77 6.85 -15.95 2.85
C ARG A 77 6.05 -17.16 3.33
N PHE A 78 6.66 -18.35 3.23
CA PHE A 78 6.03 -19.63 3.59
C PHE A 78 6.44 -20.17 4.97
N GLY A 79 6.90 -19.31 5.88
CA GLY A 79 7.44 -19.74 7.17
C GLY A 79 6.49 -20.62 8.00
N THR A 80 5.21 -20.25 8.10
CA THR A 80 4.20 -21.06 8.81
C THR A 80 3.94 -22.38 8.09
N TYR A 81 3.82 -22.34 6.76
CA TYR A 81 3.61 -23.54 5.94
C TYR A 81 4.79 -24.53 6.10
N ASN A 82 6.02 -24.06 5.97
CA ASN A 82 7.22 -24.89 6.09
C ASN A 82 7.32 -25.55 7.47
N LYS A 83 6.93 -24.86 8.55
CA LYS A 83 6.88 -25.46 9.90
C LYS A 83 5.92 -26.64 9.96
N HIS A 84 4.69 -26.47 9.46
CA HIS A 84 3.70 -27.56 9.43
C HIS A 84 4.17 -28.74 8.56
N VAL A 85 4.77 -28.45 7.41
CA VAL A 85 5.32 -29.49 6.53
C VAL A 85 6.41 -30.29 7.24
N LEU A 86 7.33 -29.63 7.95
CA LEU A 86 8.38 -30.32 8.70
C LEU A 86 7.81 -31.21 9.82
N GLU A 87 6.86 -30.71 10.61
CA GLU A 87 6.18 -31.48 11.66
C GLU A 87 5.44 -32.71 11.07
N GLU A 88 4.71 -32.53 9.96
CA GLU A 88 4.01 -33.62 9.28
C GLU A 88 4.99 -34.66 8.72
N ASN A 89 6.11 -34.22 8.16
CA ASN A 89 7.14 -35.09 7.61
C ASN A 89 7.81 -35.95 8.70
N GLU A 90 8.12 -35.38 9.87
CA GLU A 90 8.66 -36.13 11.00
C GLU A 90 7.68 -37.22 11.48
N LEU A 91 6.39 -36.88 11.58
CA LEU A 91 5.34 -37.84 11.92
C LEU A 91 5.11 -38.92 10.86
N ALA A 92 5.30 -38.58 9.58
CA ALA A 92 5.20 -39.54 8.48
C ALA A 92 6.39 -40.51 8.48
N ALA A 93 7.61 -40.02 8.74
CA ALA A 93 8.80 -40.82 8.90
C ALA A 93 8.67 -41.81 10.07
N GLY A 94 8.16 -41.36 11.22
CA GLY A 94 7.88 -42.24 12.36
C GLY A 94 6.82 -43.33 12.10
N ARG A 95 5.97 -43.16 11.07
CA ARG A 95 4.94 -44.12 10.64
C ARG A 95 5.33 -44.94 9.42
N GLY A 96 6.55 -44.77 8.90
CA GLY A 96 7.02 -45.43 7.67
C GLY A 96 6.28 -44.99 6.39
N GLN A 97 5.61 -43.83 6.41
CA GLN A 97 4.80 -43.32 5.30
C GLN A 97 5.59 -42.31 4.46
N VAL A 98 6.67 -42.76 3.83
CA VAL A 98 7.60 -41.90 3.07
C VAL A 98 6.92 -41.21 1.88
N ASP A 99 5.89 -41.84 1.30
CA ASP A 99 5.13 -41.27 0.17
C ASP A 99 4.32 -40.01 0.54
N ARG A 100 4.20 -39.68 1.82
CA ARG A 100 3.49 -38.49 2.32
C ARG A 100 4.41 -37.32 2.64
N THR A 101 5.72 -37.47 2.47
CA THR A 101 6.69 -36.40 2.71
C THR A 101 6.58 -35.30 1.65
N ARG A 102 6.53 -34.04 2.09
CA ARG A 102 6.46 -32.85 1.22
C ARG A 102 7.70 -31.98 1.39
N GLU A 103 8.14 -31.34 0.32
CA GLU A 103 9.29 -30.43 0.39
C GLU A 103 8.86 -29.03 0.89
N PRO A 104 9.66 -28.37 1.76
CA PRO A 104 9.43 -26.99 2.13
C PRO A 104 9.70 -26.05 0.95
N ILE A 105 9.03 -24.90 0.94
CA ILE A 105 9.21 -23.88 -0.10
C ILE A 105 10.29 -22.90 0.36
N ASP A 106 11.37 -22.79 -0.41
CA ASP A 106 12.45 -21.83 -0.17
C ASP A 106 12.80 -21.07 -1.46
N TRP A 107 13.09 -19.78 -1.29
CA TRP A 107 13.49 -18.87 -2.36
C TRP A 107 14.99 -18.66 -2.43
N GLU A 108 15.74 -19.10 -1.41
CA GLU A 108 17.19 -18.86 -1.34
C GLU A 108 17.98 -19.37 -2.56
N PRO A 109 17.70 -20.57 -3.12
CA PRO A 109 18.38 -21.03 -4.34
C PRO A 109 18.15 -20.15 -5.56
N LEU A 110 17.07 -19.35 -5.57
CA LEU A 110 16.68 -18.48 -6.69
C LEU A 110 17.02 -17.00 -6.42
N ARG A 111 17.61 -16.68 -5.26
CA ARG A 111 17.85 -15.30 -4.81
C ARG A 111 18.59 -14.46 -5.84
N GLU A 112 19.70 -14.99 -6.37
CA GLU A 112 20.53 -14.29 -7.36
C GLU A 112 19.78 -14.01 -8.67
N THR A 113 19.02 -15.00 -9.17
CA THR A 113 18.20 -14.85 -10.38
C THR A 113 17.12 -13.79 -10.19
N ILE A 114 16.44 -13.82 -9.04
CA ILE A 114 15.39 -12.85 -8.69
C ILE A 114 15.97 -11.44 -8.59
N ASP A 115 17.12 -11.28 -7.92
CA ASP A 115 17.73 -9.96 -7.73
C ASP A 115 18.27 -9.40 -9.05
N THR A 116 18.89 -10.25 -9.89
CA THR A 116 19.31 -9.87 -11.25
C THR A 116 18.12 -9.36 -12.06
N PHE A 117 16.98 -10.06 -12.00
CA PHE A 117 15.76 -9.64 -12.67
C PHE A 117 15.23 -8.29 -12.13
N LYS A 118 15.18 -8.12 -10.80
CA LYS A 118 14.75 -6.86 -10.17
C LYS A 118 15.61 -5.68 -10.62
N HIS A 119 16.93 -5.84 -10.61
CA HIS A 119 17.86 -4.79 -11.03
C HIS A 119 17.74 -4.47 -12.52
N ALA A 120 17.68 -5.49 -13.37
CA ALA A 120 17.68 -5.33 -14.82
C ALA A 120 16.36 -4.76 -15.36
N TYR A 121 15.20 -5.16 -14.80
CA TYR A 121 13.90 -4.85 -15.40
C TYR A 121 12.98 -4.00 -14.53
N ILE A 122 13.05 -4.12 -13.20
CA ILE A 122 12.12 -3.42 -12.31
C ILE A 122 12.71 -2.09 -11.88
N TYR A 123 13.83 -2.12 -11.14
CA TYR A 123 14.44 -0.91 -10.62
C TYR A 123 14.93 0.02 -11.75
N SER A 124 15.41 -0.54 -12.86
CA SER A 124 15.78 0.25 -14.05
C SER A 124 14.59 1.05 -14.61
N ARG A 125 13.42 0.42 -14.75
CA ARG A 125 12.19 1.07 -15.23
C ARG A 125 11.67 2.10 -14.24
N ILE A 126 11.63 1.77 -12.94
CA ILE A 126 11.20 2.71 -11.89
C ILE A 126 12.05 3.98 -11.93
N ARG A 127 13.37 3.83 -12.01
CA ARG A 127 14.30 4.97 -12.09
C ARG A 127 14.12 5.78 -13.37
N ALA A 128 14.01 5.11 -14.52
CA ALA A 128 13.83 5.79 -15.80
C ALA A 128 12.52 6.60 -15.83
N GLU A 129 11.43 6.03 -15.30
CA GLU A 129 10.13 6.68 -15.27
C GLU A 129 10.10 7.87 -14.29
N GLU A 130 10.72 7.73 -13.10
CA GLU A 130 10.82 8.83 -12.14
C GLU A 130 11.73 9.95 -12.66
N ALA A 131 12.86 9.63 -13.29
CA ALA A 131 13.74 10.64 -13.89
C ALA A 131 13.06 11.41 -15.03
N LYS A 132 12.19 10.74 -15.80
CA LYS A 132 11.49 11.35 -16.94
C LYS A 132 10.25 12.14 -16.53
N HIS A 133 9.45 11.61 -15.61
CA HIS A 133 8.13 12.15 -15.29
C HIS A 133 8.03 12.78 -13.90
N GLY A 134 9.00 12.53 -13.01
CA GLY A 134 9.00 13.03 -11.63
C GLY A 134 7.71 12.68 -10.90
N VAL A 135 7.27 11.42 -10.96
CA VAL A 135 5.92 11.01 -10.53
C VAL A 135 5.71 11.30 -9.04
N PHE A 136 6.69 10.97 -8.20
CA PHE A 136 6.61 11.27 -6.77
C PHE A 136 6.76 12.76 -6.50
N ALA A 137 7.64 13.46 -7.20
CA ALA A 137 7.81 14.91 -7.06
C ALA A 137 6.54 15.68 -7.42
N ALA A 138 5.90 15.34 -8.54
CA ALA A 138 4.63 15.93 -8.99
C ALA A 138 3.49 15.63 -8.01
N TRP A 139 3.41 14.39 -7.51
CA TRP A 139 2.42 14.01 -6.51
C TRP A 139 2.62 14.79 -5.20
N LEU A 140 3.85 14.92 -4.70
CA LEU A 140 4.16 15.71 -3.50
C LEU A 140 3.82 17.18 -3.68
N LYS A 141 4.23 17.80 -4.79
CA LYS A 141 3.92 19.19 -5.09
C LYS A 141 2.42 19.45 -5.09
N PHE A 142 1.64 18.54 -5.67
CA PHE A 142 0.19 18.64 -5.66
C PHE A 142 -0.41 18.59 -4.25
N ILE A 143 0.11 17.72 -3.38
CA ILE A 143 -0.32 17.67 -1.98
C ILE A 143 0.02 18.98 -1.26
N ASP A 144 1.23 19.52 -1.49
CA ASP A 144 1.68 20.75 -0.86
C ASP A 144 0.87 21.98 -1.33
N ASP A 145 0.46 22.01 -2.61
CA ASP A 145 -0.37 23.07 -3.20
C ASP A 145 -1.88 22.92 -2.82
N TYR A 146 -2.28 21.83 -2.17
CA TYR A 146 -3.69 21.55 -1.89
C TYR A 146 -4.17 22.16 -0.57
N GLU A 147 -5.00 23.20 -0.66
CA GLU A 147 -5.60 23.90 0.49
C GLU A 147 -6.98 23.35 0.91
N GLY A 148 -7.23 22.06 0.75
CA GLY A 148 -8.51 21.47 1.13
C GLY A 148 -8.68 21.26 2.63
N TRP A 149 -9.94 21.28 3.08
CA TRP A 149 -10.29 20.99 4.48
C TRP A 149 -9.95 19.56 4.89
N GLU A 150 -9.83 18.65 3.91
CA GLU A 150 -9.57 17.23 4.12
C GLU A 150 -8.22 16.96 4.79
N PHE A 151 -7.22 17.84 4.63
CA PHE A 151 -5.87 17.67 5.18
C PHE A 151 -5.59 18.50 6.43
N LYS A 152 -6.61 19.14 7.01
CA LYS A 152 -6.45 19.89 8.27
C LYS A 152 -6.02 19.03 9.46
N TYR A 153 -6.10 17.70 9.35
CA TYR A 153 -5.55 16.77 10.35
C TYR A 153 -4.00 16.74 10.35
N LEU A 154 -3.34 17.29 9.32
CA LEU A 154 -1.89 17.44 9.24
C LEU A 154 -1.43 18.71 9.96
N ASN A 155 -1.73 18.81 11.25
CA ASN A 155 -1.35 19.93 12.09
C ASN A 155 -0.25 19.53 13.10
N PRO A 156 0.50 20.50 13.67
CA PRO A 156 1.52 20.21 14.68
C PRO A 156 0.98 19.58 15.97
N GLN A 157 -0.30 19.75 16.27
CA GLN A 157 -0.96 19.21 17.47
C GLN A 157 -1.29 17.71 17.32
N GLY A 158 -1.39 17.21 16.09
CA GLY A 158 -1.81 15.84 15.78
C GLY A 158 -3.27 15.58 16.15
N GLU A 159 -4.10 16.61 16.14
CA GLU A 159 -5.54 16.51 16.40
C GLU A 159 -6.30 16.37 15.08
N VAL A 160 -7.36 15.56 15.07
CA VAL A 160 -8.25 15.47 13.92
C VAL A 160 -9.44 16.43 14.12
N PRO A 161 -9.48 17.57 13.41
CA PRO A 161 -10.61 18.49 13.52
C PRO A 161 -11.87 17.85 12.93
N ALA A 162 -13.02 18.17 13.50
CA ALA A 162 -14.33 17.66 13.06
C ALA A 162 -14.69 18.02 11.60
N GLU A 163 -13.99 19.01 11.03
CA GLU A 163 -14.06 19.40 9.62
C GLU A 163 -13.37 18.40 8.71
N ALA A 164 -12.22 17.83 9.10
CA ALA A 164 -11.43 16.89 8.29
C ALA A 164 -12.05 15.48 8.21
N ILE A 165 -13.06 15.21 9.04
CA ILE A 165 -13.80 13.94 9.04
C ILE A 165 -14.78 13.94 7.87
N VAL A 166 -14.71 12.89 7.04
CA VAL A 166 -15.62 12.70 5.91
C VAL A 166 -17.05 12.47 6.45
N ARG A 167 -17.96 13.40 6.17
CA ARG A 167 -19.40 13.27 6.47
C ARG A 167 -20.17 12.95 5.19
N HIS A 168 -20.96 11.88 5.21
CA HIS A 168 -21.79 11.49 4.06
C HIS A 168 -22.80 12.58 3.65
N GLU A 169 -23.31 13.35 4.61
CA GLU A 169 -24.41 14.31 4.41
C GLU A 169 -23.99 15.68 3.87
N LYS A 170 -22.72 16.07 4.01
CA LYS A 170 -22.19 17.39 3.62
C LYS A 170 -21.20 17.32 2.45
N ARG A 171 -21.41 16.40 1.51
CA ARG A 171 -20.64 16.34 0.26
C ARG A 171 -21.03 17.51 -0.65
N THR A 172 -20.39 18.66 -0.49
CA THR A 172 -20.44 19.73 -1.49
C THR A 172 -19.79 19.23 -2.78
N ARG A 173 -20.62 18.82 -3.74
CA ARG A 173 -20.26 18.53 -5.14
C ARG A 173 -19.54 19.75 -5.73
N GLY A 174 -18.22 19.76 -5.77
CA GLY A 174 -17.49 20.86 -6.43
C GLY A 174 -15.98 20.76 -6.34
N SER A 175 -15.40 20.80 -5.14
CA SER A 175 -13.94 20.82 -4.95
C SER A 175 -13.33 19.41 -4.91
N THR A 176 -13.97 18.49 -4.19
CA THR A 176 -13.49 17.11 -3.97
C THR A 176 -13.39 16.28 -5.27
N ASN A 177 -14.08 16.68 -6.35
CA ASN A 177 -14.10 15.93 -7.61
C ASN A 177 -12.79 16.06 -8.40
N LYS A 178 -12.19 17.26 -8.47
CA LYS A 178 -10.89 17.46 -9.15
C LYS A 178 -9.76 16.76 -8.40
N PHE A 179 -9.81 16.81 -7.06
CA PHE A 179 -8.85 16.14 -6.18
C PHE A 179 -8.89 14.61 -6.33
N ARG A 180 -10.10 14.02 -6.34
CA ARG A 180 -10.29 12.58 -6.61
C ARG A 180 -9.88 12.19 -8.03
N GLU A 181 -10.21 13.02 -9.02
CA GLU A 181 -9.87 12.78 -10.41
C GLU A 181 -8.35 12.75 -10.62
N TYR A 182 -7.58 13.62 -9.96
CA TYR A 182 -6.11 13.62 -10.04
C TYR A 182 -5.44 12.52 -9.20
N LEU A 183 -6.00 12.15 -8.03
CA LEU A 183 -5.52 11.01 -7.24
C LEU A 183 -5.69 9.66 -7.95
N TRP A 184 -6.65 9.58 -8.88
CA TRP A 184 -6.98 8.36 -9.62
C TRP A 184 -6.48 8.37 -11.05
N LYS A 185 -6.31 9.55 -11.67
CA LYS A 185 -5.62 9.74 -12.95
C LYS A 185 -4.17 10.11 -12.69
N ASN A 186 -3.31 9.10 -12.80
CA ASN A 186 -1.85 9.19 -12.69
C ASN A 186 -1.31 10.50 -13.32
N PRO A 187 -0.55 11.35 -12.59
CA PRO A 187 0.00 12.59 -13.13
C PRO A 187 1.02 12.38 -14.25
N ALA A 188 1.49 11.14 -14.44
CA ALA A 188 2.41 10.74 -15.50
C ALA A 188 1.78 10.61 -16.90
N GLY A 189 0.46 10.73 -17.05
CA GLY A 189 -0.23 10.93 -18.34
C GLY A 189 0.04 9.91 -19.47
N LYS A 190 -0.93 9.02 -19.72
CA LYS A 190 -1.11 8.25 -20.97
C LYS A 190 0.05 7.32 -21.39
N ALA A 191 0.19 6.19 -20.70
CA ALA A 191 0.68 4.96 -21.32
C ALA A 191 -0.16 3.79 -20.77
N ASP A 192 -0.92 3.18 -21.67
CA ASP A 192 -1.82 2.04 -21.54
C ASP A 192 -3.07 2.13 -20.63
N GLU A 193 -4.20 1.90 -21.30
CA GLU A 193 -5.50 1.57 -20.72
C GLU A 193 -5.39 0.27 -19.92
N CYS A 194 -5.17 0.39 -18.61
CA CYS A 194 -5.43 -0.70 -17.68
C CYS A 194 -6.58 -0.28 -16.77
N ALA A 195 -7.74 -0.88 -17.04
CA ALA A 195 -8.97 -0.92 -16.26
C ALA A 195 -9.16 0.20 -15.22
N THR A 196 -10.02 1.17 -15.54
CA THR A 196 -10.71 1.96 -14.54
C THR A 196 -11.65 1.06 -13.75
N ASP A 197 -11.13 0.34 -12.76
CA ASP A 197 -11.94 -0.21 -11.68
C ASP A 197 -12.33 0.95 -10.76
N SER A 198 -13.41 1.61 -11.13
CA SER A 198 -14.25 2.36 -10.20
C SER A 198 -15.02 1.37 -9.34
N GLU A 199 -14.33 0.66 -8.45
CA GLU A 199 -15.00 0.14 -7.26
C GLU A 199 -14.99 1.27 -6.23
N ASP A 200 -16.04 2.07 -6.30
CA ASP A 200 -16.48 2.83 -5.16
C ASP A 200 -16.61 1.87 -3.97
N GLU A 201 -15.85 2.12 -2.89
CA GLU A 201 -16.23 1.67 -1.56
C GLU A 201 -17.53 2.38 -1.17
N ASP A 202 -18.62 2.04 -1.86
CA ASP A 202 -19.97 2.33 -1.43
C ASP A 202 -20.49 1.03 -0.83
N GLY A 203 -20.39 0.96 0.50
CA GLY A 203 -21.20 0.04 1.29
C GLY A 203 -22.66 0.46 1.17
N THR A 204 -23.25 0.31 -0.02
CA THR A 204 -24.70 0.32 -0.16
C THR A 204 -25.18 -0.92 0.56
N ASN A 205 -25.72 -0.72 1.76
CA ASN A 205 -26.54 -1.70 2.45
C ASN A 205 -27.85 -1.86 1.65
N LEU A 206 -27.76 -2.46 0.46
CA LEU A 206 -28.90 -2.98 -0.25
C LEU A 206 -29.30 -4.23 0.52
N LYS A 207 -30.38 -4.11 1.30
CA LYS A 207 -31.11 -5.25 1.86
C LYS A 207 -31.19 -6.33 0.77
N LYS A 208 -30.46 -7.44 0.93
CA LYS A 208 -30.70 -8.63 0.12
C LYS A 208 -32.13 -9.07 0.40
N PRO A 209 -33.02 -9.21 -0.60
CA PRO A 209 -34.23 -9.98 -0.38
C PRO A 209 -33.79 -11.43 -0.14
N ASN A 210 -34.37 -12.04 0.88
CA ASN A 210 -34.20 -13.45 1.19
C ASN A 210 -34.62 -14.25 -0.04
N VAL A 211 -33.71 -15.04 -0.61
CA VAL A 211 -34.05 -16.04 -1.62
C VAL A 211 -33.63 -17.38 -1.05
N ASP A 212 -34.64 -18.11 -0.59
CA ASP A 212 -34.54 -19.52 -0.25
C ASP A 212 -34.10 -20.30 -1.50
N MET A 213 -33.07 -21.12 -1.37
CA MET A 213 -32.72 -22.17 -2.33
C MET A 213 -32.43 -23.43 -1.53
N GLU A 214 -33.44 -24.29 -1.45
CA GLU A 214 -33.25 -25.73 -1.28
C GLU A 214 -32.47 -26.27 -2.49
N GLY A 215 -31.57 -27.22 -2.24
CA GLY A 215 -30.77 -27.93 -3.25
C GLY A 215 -29.52 -28.53 -2.66
#